data_AF-A0A0A8WFQ9-F1
#
_entry.id   AF-A0A0A8WFQ9-F1
#
_cell.length_a   1.000
_cell.length_b   1.000
_cell.length_c   1.000
_cell.angle_alpha   90.00
_cell.angle_beta   90.00
_cell.angle_gamma   90.00
#
_symmetry.space_group_name_H-M   'P 1'
#
loop_
_entity.id
_entity.type
_entity.pdbx_description
1 polymer ?
#
loop_
_entity_poly.entity_id
_entity_poly.type
_entity_poly.pdbx_seq_one_letter_code
_entity_poly.pdbx_strand_id
1 'polypeptide(L)'
;DHEGGNVSAHTTHLVGSALSDPYLSFAAGMNGLAGPLHGLANQEVLLWLTKLRSDIGDDVTEDQLKEFIWKTLKSGQVVPGYGHAVLRKTDPRYTCQREFALKHLPDDKMFKNWVR
;
A
#
# COMPACT_ATOMS: atom_id res chain seq x y z
N ASP A 1 -0.89 14.89 0.33
CA ASP A 1 -1.75 14.98 1.51
C ASP A 1 -2.96 14.07 1.34
N HIS A 2 -3.63 13.66 2.42
CA HIS A 2 -4.83 12.79 2.34
C HIS A 2 -5.80 13.09 3.51
N GLU A 3 -6.27 14.34 3.53
CA GLU A 3 -7.17 14.90 4.55
C GLU A 3 -6.60 14.91 5.97
N GLY A 4 -7.38 15.43 6.94
CA GLY A 4 -6.97 15.56 8.34
C GLY A 4 -7.36 14.39 9.24
N GLY A 5 -8.16 13.43 8.77
CA GLY A 5 -8.69 12.33 9.60
C GLY A 5 -7.71 11.18 9.83
N ASN A 6 -6.65 11.07 9.03
CA ASN A 6 -5.62 10.05 9.23
C ASN A 6 -4.75 10.39 10.45
N VAL A 7 -4.20 9.35 11.10
CA VAL A 7 -3.52 9.48 12.41
C VAL A 7 -2.38 10.49 12.36
N SER A 8 -1.50 10.44 11.36
CA SER A 8 -0.35 11.35 11.28
C SER A 8 -0.75 12.81 11.09
N ALA A 9 -1.73 13.09 10.23
CA ALA A 9 -2.21 14.45 9.99
C ALA A 9 -2.94 14.99 11.23
N HIS A 10 -3.82 14.17 11.83
CA HIS A 10 -4.55 14.55 13.03
C HIS A 10 -3.61 14.79 14.22
N THR A 11 -2.63 13.93 14.47
CA THR A 11 -1.66 14.13 15.55
C THR A 11 -0.84 15.39 15.33
N THR A 12 -0.37 15.66 14.11
CA THR A 12 0.34 16.89 13.77
C THR A 12 -0.52 18.12 14.07
N HIS A 13 -1.80 18.09 13.65
CA HIS A 13 -2.75 19.17 13.91
C HIS A 13 -3.05 19.36 15.40
N LEU A 14 -3.29 18.26 16.13
CA LEU A 14 -3.59 18.26 17.56
C LEU A 14 -2.45 18.85 18.38
N VAL A 15 -1.21 18.42 18.16
CA VAL A 15 -0.05 18.96 18.89
C VAL A 15 0.19 20.44 18.55
N GLY A 16 0.03 20.81 17.27
CA GLY A 16 0.15 22.21 16.83
C GLY A 16 -0.93 23.12 17.41
N SER A 17 -2.14 22.61 17.70
CA SER A 17 -3.24 23.38 18.29
C SER A 17 -2.92 23.93 19.69
N ALA A 18 -1.95 23.33 20.39
CA ALA A 18 -1.44 23.80 21.67
C ALA A 18 -0.34 24.87 21.51
N LEU A 19 -0.17 25.44 20.31
CA LEU A 19 0.89 26.38 19.94
C LEU A 19 2.31 25.79 20.00
N SER A 20 2.43 24.45 20.00
CA SER A 20 3.71 23.77 19.80
C SER A 20 4.27 24.13 18.43
N ASP A 21 5.58 24.31 18.33
CA ASP A 21 6.21 24.64 17.05
C ASP A 21 6.08 23.49 16.02
N PRO A 22 6.34 23.78 14.72
CA PRO A 22 6.20 22.78 13.67
C PRO A 22 7.08 21.53 13.83
N TYR A 23 8.26 21.64 14.45
CA TYR A 23 9.16 20.49 14.64
C TYR A 23 8.54 19.50 15.64
N LEU A 24 8.07 19.99 16.77
CA LEU A 24 7.40 19.17 17.79
C LEU A 24 6.13 18.51 17.23
N SER A 25 5.34 19.29 16.49
CA SER A 25 4.08 18.82 15.90
C SER A 25 4.32 17.73 14.86
N PHE A 26 5.29 17.93 13.97
CA PHE A 26 5.61 16.95 12.94
C PHE A 26 6.24 15.68 13.51
N ALA A 27 7.14 15.80 14.49
CA ALA A 27 7.72 14.65 15.18
C ALA A 27 6.64 13.76 15.83
N ALA A 28 5.64 14.36 16.47
CA ALA A 28 4.50 13.63 17.01
C ALA A 28 3.69 12.94 15.89
N GLY A 29 3.46 13.64 14.77
CA GLY A 29 2.83 13.05 13.58
C GLY A 29 3.58 11.83 13.04
N MET A 30 4.91 11.85 13.06
CA MET A 30 5.75 10.70 12.64
C MET A 30 5.64 9.51 13.60
N ASN A 31 5.50 9.74 14.90
CA ASN A 31 5.22 8.66 15.85
C ASN A 31 3.86 7.99 15.55
N GLY A 32 2.85 8.76 15.16
CA GLY A 32 1.58 8.24 14.67
C GLY A 32 1.71 7.47 13.35
N LEU A 33 2.52 7.99 12.41
CA LEU A 33 2.81 7.33 11.12
C LEU A 33 3.53 5.99 11.29
N ALA A 34 4.39 5.85 12.29
CA ALA A 34 5.09 4.60 12.60
C ALA A 34 4.15 3.49 13.12
N GLY A 35 2.89 3.80 13.45
CA GLY A 35 1.92 2.82 13.90
C GLY A 35 1.59 1.77 12.82
N PRO A 36 1.50 0.46 13.17
CA PRO A 36 1.26 -0.60 12.19
C PRO A 36 0.00 -0.42 11.35
N LEU A 37 -1.05 0.13 11.94
CA LEU A 37 -2.35 0.36 11.29
C LEU A 37 -2.37 1.63 10.40
N HIS A 38 -1.24 2.32 10.26
CA HIS A 38 -1.15 3.56 9.48
C HIS A 38 -0.03 3.52 8.44
N GLY A 39 1.22 3.23 8.85
CA GLY A 39 2.40 3.38 7.98
C GLY A 39 2.84 2.15 7.19
N LEU A 40 2.29 0.96 7.43
CA LEU A 40 2.91 -0.29 6.95
C LEU A 40 2.34 -0.86 5.65
N ALA A 41 1.23 -0.32 5.13
CA ALA A 41 0.53 -0.89 3.98
C ALA A 41 1.46 -1.13 2.75
N ASN A 42 2.41 -0.22 2.49
CA ASN A 42 3.39 -0.39 1.42
C ASN A 42 4.28 -1.63 1.64
N GLN A 43 4.83 -1.77 2.85
CA GLN A 43 5.73 -2.87 3.19
C GLN A 43 4.98 -4.21 3.18
N GLU A 44 3.73 -4.24 3.66
CA GLU A 44 2.88 -5.44 3.64
C GLU A 44 2.63 -5.93 2.21
N VAL A 45 2.33 -5.02 1.27
CA VAL A 45 2.17 -5.36 -0.15
C VAL A 45 3.47 -5.95 -0.71
N LEU A 46 4.62 -5.30 -0.48
CA LEU A 46 5.89 -5.76 -1.05
C LEU A 46 6.33 -7.11 -0.46
N LEU A 47 6.15 -7.32 0.84
CA LEU A 47 6.43 -8.60 1.48
C LEU A 47 5.53 -9.72 0.95
N TRP A 48 4.24 -9.42 0.75
CA TRP A 48 3.29 -10.37 0.19
C TRP A 48 3.64 -10.74 -1.26
N LEU A 49 3.97 -9.76 -2.11
CA LEU A 49 4.41 -10.00 -3.49
C LEU A 49 5.73 -10.79 -3.55
N THR A 50 6.66 -10.49 -2.64
CA THR A 50 7.94 -11.22 -2.57
C THR A 50 7.73 -12.68 -2.17
N LYS A 51 6.83 -12.93 -1.20
CA LYS A 51 6.46 -14.29 -0.81
C LYS A 51 5.77 -15.04 -1.95
N LEU A 52 4.80 -14.41 -2.60
CA LEU A 52 4.12 -14.96 -3.77
C LEU A 52 5.14 -15.35 -4.85
N ARG A 53 6.02 -14.42 -5.23
CA ARG A 53 7.08 -14.67 -6.21
C ARG A 53 8.01 -15.82 -5.79
N SER A 54 8.34 -15.95 -4.51
CA SER A 54 9.14 -17.06 -3.98
C SER A 54 8.43 -18.41 -4.04
N ASP A 55 7.11 -18.43 -3.87
CA ASP A 55 6.32 -19.66 -3.81
C ASP A 55 6.05 -20.25 -5.20
N ILE A 56 5.81 -19.39 -6.21
CA ILE A 56 5.36 -19.82 -7.56
C ILE A 56 6.29 -19.40 -8.71
N GLY A 57 7.39 -18.69 -8.42
CA GLY A 57 8.41 -18.31 -9.40
C GLY A 57 8.00 -17.14 -10.29
N ASP A 58 8.89 -16.73 -11.20
CA ASP A 58 8.70 -15.56 -12.06
C ASP A 58 7.67 -15.78 -13.17
N ASP A 59 7.56 -16.99 -13.71
CA ASP A 59 6.82 -17.29 -14.94
C ASP A 59 5.40 -17.80 -14.64
N VAL A 60 4.65 -17.02 -13.88
CA VAL A 60 3.28 -17.36 -13.44
C VAL A 60 2.26 -17.23 -14.56
N THR A 61 1.30 -18.16 -14.62
CA THR A 61 0.11 -18.03 -15.46
C THR A 61 -1.03 -17.31 -14.73
N GLU A 62 -1.95 -16.70 -15.48
CA GLU A 62 -3.12 -16.05 -14.88
C GLU A 62 -3.96 -17.02 -14.03
N ASP A 63 -4.03 -18.30 -14.41
CA ASP A 63 -4.74 -19.33 -13.66
C ASP A 63 -4.08 -19.63 -12.31
N GLN A 64 -2.74 -19.74 -12.27
CA GLN A 64 -1.99 -19.93 -11.03
C GLN A 64 -2.15 -18.73 -10.08
N LEU A 65 -2.10 -17.51 -10.62
CA LEU A 65 -2.31 -16.30 -9.83
C LEU A 65 -3.75 -16.25 -9.26
N LYS A 66 -4.75 -16.58 -10.10
CA LYS A 66 -6.15 -16.65 -9.69
C LYS A 66 -6.37 -17.70 -8.59
N GLU A 67 -5.76 -18.87 -8.72
CA GLU A 67 -5.82 -19.92 -7.69
C GLU A 67 -5.21 -19.45 -6.36
N PHE A 68 -4.04 -18.79 -6.40
CA PHE A 68 -3.39 -18.24 -5.21
C PHE A 68 -4.27 -17.20 -4.51
N ILE A 69 -4.86 -16.27 -5.28
CA ILE A 69 -5.77 -15.25 -4.75
C ILE A 69 -6.98 -15.92 -4.09
N TRP A 70 -7.60 -16.90 -4.75
CA TRP A 70 -8.73 -17.63 -4.19
C TRP A 70 -8.36 -18.39 -2.91
N LYS A 71 -7.18 -19.01 -2.85
CA LYS A 71 -6.68 -19.68 -1.66
C LYS A 71 -6.50 -18.69 -0.50
N THR A 72 -5.92 -17.52 -0.78
CA THR A 72 -5.72 -16.44 0.20
C THR A 72 -7.08 -16.00 0.78
N LEU A 73 -8.05 -15.67 -0.08
CA LEU A 73 -9.38 -15.23 0.35
C LEU A 73 -10.15 -16.32 1.11
N LYS A 74 -10.11 -17.58 0.65
CA LYS A 74 -10.77 -18.71 1.31
C LYS A 74 -10.14 -19.07 2.66
N SER A 75 -8.89 -18.70 2.90
CA SER A 75 -8.22 -18.86 4.20
C SER A 75 -8.60 -17.77 5.22
N GLY A 76 -9.46 -16.82 4.84
CA GLY A 76 -9.83 -15.67 5.68
C GLY A 76 -8.81 -14.52 5.66
N GLN A 77 -7.79 -14.61 4.81
CA GLN A 77 -6.83 -13.53 4.59
C GLN A 77 -7.32 -12.57 3.51
N VAL A 78 -6.76 -11.36 3.49
CA VAL A 78 -7.03 -10.32 2.48
C VAL A 78 -5.88 -10.22 1.48
N VAL A 79 -6.15 -9.61 0.32
CA VAL A 79 -5.10 -9.24 -0.63
C VAL A 79 -4.64 -7.81 -0.28
N PRO A 80 -3.40 -7.62 0.18
CA PRO A 80 -2.91 -6.29 0.57
C PRO A 80 -2.99 -5.30 -0.60
N GLY A 81 -3.39 -4.06 -0.31
CA GLY A 81 -3.53 -3.01 -1.33
C GLY A 81 -4.81 -3.09 -2.18
N TYR A 82 -5.64 -4.12 -2.01
CA TYR A 82 -6.93 -4.26 -2.70
C TYR A 82 -8.10 -4.18 -1.72
N GLY A 83 -9.17 -3.49 -2.16
CA GLY A 83 -10.36 -3.22 -1.37
C GLY A 83 -10.33 -1.83 -0.76
N HIS A 84 -11.41 -1.07 -0.94
CA HIS A 84 -11.56 0.26 -0.37
C HIS A 84 -13.03 0.50 0.00
N ALA A 85 -13.29 0.95 1.22
CA ALA A 85 -14.66 1.20 1.68
C ALA A 85 -15.33 2.45 1.07
N VAL A 86 -14.60 3.28 0.32
CA VAL A 86 -15.01 4.65 -0.06
C VAL A 86 -14.81 4.89 -1.55
N LEU A 87 -13.61 4.63 -2.08
CA LEU A 87 -13.35 4.77 -3.50
C LEU A 87 -14.07 3.69 -4.30
N ARG A 88 -14.82 4.12 -5.32
CA ARG A 88 -15.58 3.24 -6.23
C ARG A 88 -14.80 2.84 -7.50
N LYS A 89 -13.60 3.37 -7.65
CA LYS A 89 -12.70 3.19 -8.80
C LYS A 89 -11.26 3.10 -8.28
N THR A 90 -10.35 2.65 -9.14
CA THR A 90 -8.91 2.61 -8.85
C THR A 90 -8.43 3.97 -8.35
N ASP A 91 -7.63 3.96 -7.29
CA ASP A 91 -7.04 5.18 -6.74
C ASP A 91 -6.15 5.84 -7.82
N PRO A 92 -6.35 7.12 -8.15
CA PRO A 92 -5.52 7.82 -9.14
C PRO A 92 -4.03 7.83 -8.79
N ARG A 93 -3.67 7.70 -7.50
CA ARG A 93 -2.28 7.55 -7.04
C ARG A 93 -1.67 6.22 -7.46
N TYR A 94 -2.47 5.16 -7.57
CA TYR A 94 -2.00 3.89 -8.16
C TYR A 94 -1.80 4.07 -9.68
N THR A 95 -2.76 4.71 -10.36
CA THR A 95 -2.72 4.91 -11.81
C THR A 95 -1.45 5.64 -12.26
N CYS A 96 -1.06 6.73 -11.59
CA CYS A 96 0.15 7.46 -11.99
C CYS A 96 1.44 6.65 -11.77
N GLN A 97 1.51 5.83 -10.71
CA GLN A 97 2.66 4.93 -10.48
C GLN A 97 2.71 3.82 -11.54
N ARG A 98 1.56 3.29 -11.95
CA ARG A 98 1.46 2.31 -13.04
C ARG A 98 1.90 2.90 -14.38
N GLU A 99 1.49 4.13 -14.71
CA GLU A 99 1.93 4.84 -15.91
C GLU A 99 3.44 5.08 -15.92
N PHE A 100 4.01 5.46 -14.77
CA PHE A 100 5.46 5.59 -14.62
C PHE A 100 6.18 4.25 -14.87
N ALA A 101 5.69 3.17 -14.27
CA ALA A 101 6.28 1.85 -14.42
C ALA A 101 6.20 1.34 -15.88
N LEU A 102 5.06 1.53 -16.55
CA LEU A 102 4.91 1.21 -17.98
C LEU A 102 5.91 1.96 -18.86
N LYS A 103 6.26 3.20 -18.49
CA LYS A 103 7.19 4.03 -19.26
C LYS A 103 8.65 3.69 -19.01
N HIS A 104 9.01 3.35 -17.77
CA HIS A 104 10.41 3.32 -17.34
C HIS A 104 10.94 1.94 -16.95
N LEU A 105 10.06 1.00 -16.59
CA LEU A 105 10.42 -0.35 -16.20
C LEU A 105 9.36 -1.38 -16.65
N PRO A 106 8.92 -1.39 -17.93
CA PRO A 106 7.85 -2.27 -18.40
C PRO A 106 8.20 -3.76 -18.34
N ASP A 107 9.50 -4.09 -18.38
CA ASP A 107 10.00 -5.47 -18.35
C ASP A 107 10.48 -5.90 -16.96
N ASP A 108 10.31 -5.06 -15.94
CA ASP A 108 10.53 -5.52 -14.57
C ASP A 108 9.55 -6.67 -14.25
N LYS A 109 10.10 -7.81 -13.85
CA LYS A 109 9.30 -9.02 -13.62
C LYS A 109 8.32 -8.85 -12.46
N MET A 110 8.66 -8.05 -11.45
CA MET A 110 7.76 -7.83 -10.33
C MET A 110 6.54 -7.02 -10.77
N PHE A 111 6.76 -5.96 -11.53
CA PHE A 111 5.70 -5.14 -12.11
C PHE A 111 4.86 -5.93 -13.13
N LYS A 112 5.51 -6.55 -14.12
CA LYS A 112 4.86 -7.19 -15.27
C LYS A 112 3.98 -8.38 -14.90
N ASN A 113 4.35 -9.13 -13.87
CA ASN A 113 3.70 -10.41 -13.55
C ASN A 113 2.73 -10.30 -12.37
N TRP A 114 2.85 -9.27 -11.52
CA TRP A 114 2.11 -9.21 -10.25
C TRP A 114 1.37 -7.90 -9.99
N VAL A 115 1.63 -6.84 -10.78
CA VAL A 115 1.06 -5.51 -10.61
C VAL A 115 0.38 -5.09 -11.92
N ARG A 116 -0.65 -5.83 -12.33
CA ARG A 116 -1.41 -5.58 -13.57
C ARG A 116 -2.63 -4.70 -13.37
#